data_AF-A0A7S2JH60-F1
#
_entry.id   AF-A0A7S2JH60-F1
#
_cell.length_a   1.000
_cell.length_b   1.000
_cell.length_c   1.000
_cell.angle_alpha   90.00
_cell.angle_beta   90.00
_cell.angle_gamma   90.00
#
_symmetry.space_group_name_H-M   'P 1'
#
loop_
_entity.id
_entity.type
_entity.pdbx_description
1 polymer ?
#
loop_
_entity_poly.entity_id
_entity_poly.type
_entity_poly.pdbx_seq_one_letter_code
_entity_poly.pdbx_strand_id
1 'polypeptide(L)'
;SSRFSSSCLSPSPPRSSPQMAEPAQKRAKTERVFLFSSESVNEGHPDKVCDQVSDAVLDACLTADPKSKVACETATKDNMVMVAGEITTQAKVDYEKVVR
;
A
#
# COMPACT_ATOMS: atom_id res chain seq x y z
N SER A 1 -9.13 -70.39 -0.20
CA SER A 1 -9.51 -69.18 -0.95
C SER A 1 -8.35 -68.77 -1.85
N SER A 2 -8.09 -69.55 -2.89
CA SER A 2 -8.35 -69.20 -4.31
C SER A 2 -7.42 -68.08 -4.79
N ARG A 3 -6.18 -68.44 -5.13
CA ARG A 3 -5.74 -68.69 -6.53
C ARG A 3 -5.88 -67.43 -7.39
N PHE A 4 -4.82 -66.61 -7.41
CA PHE A 4 -4.55 -65.69 -8.50
C PHE A 4 -4.10 -66.54 -9.69
N SER A 5 -4.97 -66.64 -10.68
CA SER A 5 -4.84 -67.51 -11.84
C SER A 5 -3.96 -66.87 -12.90
N SER A 6 -2.95 -67.63 -13.33
CA SER A 6 -2.60 -67.90 -14.74
C SER A 6 -2.25 -66.68 -15.61
N SER A 7 -0.96 -66.39 -15.84
CA SER A 7 -0.08 -67.03 -16.83
C SER A 7 -0.23 -66.46 -18.26
N CYS A 8 0.86 -66.61 -19.03
CA CYS A 8 1.09 -66.24 -20.43
C CYS A 8 1.75 -64.85 -20.61
N LEU A 9 3.09 -64.80 -20.55
CA LEU A 9 4.06 -64.98 -21.65
C LEU A 9 4.26 -63.73 -22.52
N SER A 10 5.53 -63.35 -22.65
CA SER A 10 6.10 -62.23 -23.40
C SER A 10 5.95 -62.38 -24.93
N PRO A 11 6.19 -61.30 -25.69
CA PRO A 11 7.52 -61.21 -26.33
C PRO A 11 8.16 -59.81 -26.29
N SER A 12 9.49 -59.80 -26.13
CA SER A 12 10.39 -58.65 -26.36
C SER A 12 10.82 -58.60 -27.85
N PRO A 13 11.59 -57.58 -28.29
CA PRO A 13 11.20 -56.29 -28.89
C PRO A 13 11.42 -56.25 -30.43
N PRO A 14 11.19 -55.10 -31.09
CA PRO A 14 12.25 -54.64 -31.98
C PRO A 14 12.64 -53.17 -31.77
N ARG A 15 13.94 -53.02 -31.50
CA ARG A 15 14.87 -52.09 -32.16
C ARG A 15 14.51 -50.61 -32.16
N SER A 16 15.14 -49.93 -31.19
CA SER A 16 16.04 -48.79 -31.41
C SER A 16 15.62 -47.76 -32.45
N SER A 17 15.04 -46.66 -31.99
CA SER A 17 15.27 -45.34 -32.57
C SER A 17 15.08 -44.27 -31.48
N PRO A 18 15.76 -43.13 -31.64
CA PRO A 18 16.28 -42.35 -30.52
C PRO A 18 15.18 -41.55 -29.81
N GLN A 19 15.41 -41.32 -28.52
CA GLN A 19 14.66 -40.39 -27.69
C GLN A 19 14.56 -39.04 -28.40
N MET A 20 13.38 -38.74 -28.94
CA MET A 20 13.04 -37.38 -29.32
C MET A 20 12.72 -36.65 -28.01
N ALA A 21 13.62 -35.76 -27.61
CA ALA A 21 13.44 -34.89 -26.45
C ALA A 21 12.09 -34.18 -26.55
N GLU A 22 11.21 -34.40 -25.58
CA GLU A 22 10.02 -33.58 -25.40
C GLU A 22 10.46 -32.13 -25.19
N PRO A 23 9.90 -31.16 -25.94
CA PRO A 23 10.18 -29.76 -25.67
C PRO A 23 9.60 -29.42 -24.29
N ALA A 24 10.43 -28.83 -23.44
CA ALA A 24 10.05 -28.37 -22.11
C ALA A 24 8.75 -27.55 -22.19
N GLN A 25 7.67 -28.08 -21.61
CA GLN A 25 6.40 -27.35 -21.48
C GLN A 25 6.66 -26.05 -20.72
N LYS A 26 6.63 -24.91 -21.43
CA LYS A 26 6.60 -23.57 -20.83
C LYS A 26 5.41 -23.53 -19.88
N ARG A 27 5.68 -23.52 -18.57
CA ARG A 27 4.67 -23.27 -17.54
C ARG A 27 4.06 -21.90 -17.81
N ALA A 28 2.82 -21.88 -18.28
CA ALA A 28 2.04 -20.66 -18.39
C ALA A 28 1.89 -20.06 -16.98
N LYS A 29 2.51 -18.91 -16.74
CA LYS A 29 2.36 -18.16 -15.50
C LYS A 29 0.95 -17.59 -15.49
N THR A 30 0.04 -18.18 -14.72
CA THR A 30 -1.27 -17.60 -14.46
C THR A 30 -1.05 -16.29 -13.70
N GLU A 31 -1.13 -15.17 -14.41
CA GLU A 31 -1.23 -13.83 -13.82
C GLU A 31 -2.51 -13.81 -12.97
N ARG A 32 -2.37 -13.73 -11.65
CA ARG A 32 -3.53 -13.59 -10.76
C ARG A 32 -4.04 -12.17 -10.89
N VAL A 33 -5.28 -12.01 -11.36
CA VAL A 33 -5.94 -10.70 -11.41
C VAL A 33 -6.20 -10.27 -9.96
N PHE A 34 -5.44 -9.28 -9.49
CA PHE A 34 -5.63 -8.66 -8.19
C PHE A 34 -6.45 -7.38 -8.37
N LEU A 35 -7.61 -7.32 -7.71
CA LEU A 35 -8.44 -6.11 -7.70
C LEU A 35 -7.99 -5.22 -6.53
N PHE A 36 -7.42 -4.06 -6.88
CA PHE A 36 -7.08 -3.00 -5.94
C PHE A 36 -7.96 -1.79 -6.25
N SER A 37 -8.60 -1.24 -5.23
CA SER A 37 -9.38 0.00 -5.32
C SER A 37 -8.76 1.03 -4.36
N SER A 38 -8.63 2.27 -4.82
CA SER A 38 -8.15 3.40 -4.03
C SER A 38 -9.14 4.55 -4.18
N GLU A 39 -9.45 5.21 -3.07
CA GLU A 39 -10.27 6.41 -3.03
C GLU A 39 -9.40 7.64 -2.83
N SER A 40 -9.88 8.79 -3.31
CA SER A 40 -9.27 10.09 -3.09
C SER A 40 -10.36 11.12 -2.89
N VAL A 41 -10.07 12.13 -2.07
CA VAL A 41 -10.97 13.24 -1.76
C VAL A 41 -10.38 14.53 -2.31
N ASN A 42 -11.23 15.42 -2.82
CA ASN A 42 -10.79 16.71 -3.36
C ASN A 42 -10.25 17.62 -2.24
N GLU A 43 -9.43 18.59 -2.61
CA GLU A 43 -8.75 19.53 -1.70
C GLU A 43 -9.71 20.37 -0.84
N GLY A 44 -10.96 20.54 -1.27
CA GLY A 44 -12.00 21.22 -0.50
C GLY A 44 -12.73 20.33 0.52
N HIS A 45 -12.35 19.05 0.64
CA HIS A 45 -12.88 18.20 1.69
C HIS A 45 -12.38 18.72 3.05
N PRO A 46 -13.25 18.93 4.06
CA PRO A 46 -12.86 19.53 5.34
C PRO A 46 -11.69 18.80 6.01
N ASP A 47 -11.60 17.48 5.85
CA ASP A 47 -10.47 16.66 6.30
C ASP A 47 -9.13 17.14 5.69
N LYS A 48 -9.11 17.37 4.38
CA LYS A 48 -7.93 17.88 3.66
C LYS A 48 -7.59 19.33 4.00
N VAL A 49 -8.58 20.15 4.32
CA VAL A 49 -8.34 21.51 4.82
C VAL A 49 -7.69 21.47 6.19
N CYS A 50 -8.14 20.58 7.08
CA CYS A 50 -7.52 20.37 8.40
C CYS A 50 -6.07 19.89 8.27
N ASP A 51 -5.79 18.95 7.36
CA ASP A 51 -4.42 18.48 7.06
C ASP A 51 -3.53 19.66 6.65
N GLN A 52 -3.96 20.46 5.68
CA GLN A 52 -3.17 21.59 5.15
C GLN A 52 -2.89 22.66 6.20
N VAL A 53 -3.87 23.01 7.02
CA VAL A 53 -3.69 24.00 8.10
C VAL A 53 -2.70 23.47 9.13
N SER A 54 -2.78 22.18 9.48
CA SER A 54 -1.88 21.57 10.48
C SER A 54 -0.44 21.53 9.96
N ASP A 55 -0.24 21.19 8.68
CA ASP A 55 1.07 21.21 8.02
C ASP A 55 1.64 22.64 7.95
N ALA A 56 0.81 23.63 7.62
CA ALA A 56 1.26 25.03 7.57
C ALA A 56 1.71 25.56 8.94
N VAL A 57 1.02 25.16 10.02
CA VAL A 57 1.43 25.50 11.40
C VAL A 57 2.73 24.80 11.78
N LEU A 58 2.88 23.52 11.42
CA LEU A 58 4.11 22.76 11.62
C LEU A 58 5.29 23.43 10.90
N ASP A 59 5.12 23.79 9.63
CA ASP A 59 6.14 24.45 8.82
C ASP A 59 6.53 25.81 9.39
N ALA A 60 5.57 26.61 9.84
CA ALA A 60 5.86 27.90 10.47
C ALA A 60 6.67 27.75 11.76
N CYS A 61 6.36 26.73 12.57
CA CYS A 61 7.11 26.42 13.79
C CYS A 61 8.53 25.92 13.48
N LEU A 62 8.68 24.97 12.54
CA LEU A 62 9.97 24.38 12.19
C LEU A 62 10.89 25.36 11.46
N THR A 63 10.33 26.25 10.63
CA THR A 63 11.08 27.29 9.93
C THR A 63 11.71 28.27 10.92
N ALA A 64 10.97 28.62 11.98
CA ALA A 64 11.44 29.58 12.97
C ALA A 64 12.29 28.93 14.09
N ASP A 65 11.98 27.70 14.49
CA ASP A 65 12.76 26.92 15.45
C ASP A 65 12.81 25.43 15.05
N PRO A 66 13.95 24.94 14.53
CA PRO A 66 14.12 23.55 14.11
C PRO A 66 13.98 22.52 15.23
N LYS A 67 14.02 22.93 16.50
CA LYS A 67 13.83 22.05 17.66
C LYS A 67 12.39 22.10 18.20
N SER A 68 11.48 22.77 17.49
CA SER A 68 10.06 22.83 17.86
C SER A 68 9.46 21.44 17.96
N LYS A 69 8.68 21.21 19.02
CA LYS A 69 7.80 20.05 19.14
C LYS A 69 6.38 20.52 18.91
N VAL A 70 5.75 20.02 17.86
CA VAL A 70 4.43 20.47 17.43
C VAL A 70 3.54 19.23 17.33
N ALA A 71 2.55 19.15 18.19
CA ALA A 71 1.44 18.21 18.10
C ALA A 71 0.17 19.05 17.94
N CYS A 72 -0.07 19.49 16.71
CA CYS A 72 -1.18 20.37 16.33
C CYS A 72 -2.29 19.53 15.67
N GLU A 73 -3.52 19.73 16.11
CA GLU A 73 -4.75 19.14 15.61
C GLU A 73 -5.65 20.27 15.12
N THR A 74 -6.14 20.18 13.88
CA THR A 74 -7.05 21.19 13.32
C THR A 74 -8.45 20.59 13.17
N ALA A 75 -9.46 21.30 13.66
CA ALA A 75 -10.86 20.99 13.45
C ALA A 75 -11.55 22.16 12.74
N THR A 76 -12.29 21.86 11.68
CA THR A 76 -13.06 22.83 10.91
C THR A 76 -14.57 22.60 11.08
N LYS A 77 -15.31 23.68 11.27
CA LYS A 77 -16.78 23.71 11.28
C LYS A 77 -17.25 24.98 10.58
N ASP A 78 -18.54 25.09 10.27
CA ASP A 78 -19.12 26.26 9.58
C ASP A 78 -18.58 27.59 10.11
N ASN A 79 -17.79 28.26 9.27
CA ASN A 79 -17.15 29.55 9.53
C ASN A 79 -16.22 29.62 10.77
N MET A 80 -15.70 28.46 11.21
CA MET A 80 -14.77 28.35 12.34
C MET A 80 -13.65 27.35 12.05
N VAL A 81 -12.42 27.77 12.30
CA VAL A 81 -11.26 26.87 12.32
C VAL A 81 -10.68 26.92 13.73
N MET A 82 -10.55 25.74 14.34
CA MET A 82 -9.95 25.57 15.66
C MET A 82 -8.63 24.83 15.50
N VAL A 83 -7.56 25.48 15.94
CA VAL A 83 -6.22 24.89 16.05
C VAL A 83 -5.99 24.56 17.53
N ALA A 84 -5.76 23.30 17.84
CA ALA A 84 -5.58 22.81 19.20
C ALA A 84 -4.38 21.86 19.28
N GLY A 85 -3.92 21.58 20.49
CA GLY A 85 -2.81 20.66 20.72
C GLY A 85 -1.66 21.29 21.50
N GLU A 86 -0.50 20.64 21.49
CA GLU A 86 0.67 21.04 22.26
C GLU A 86 1.79 21.52 21.34
N ILE A 87 2.17 22.78 21.49
CA ILE A 87 3.24 23.39 20.71
C ILE A 87 4.29 23.92 21.68
N THR A 88 5.46 23.28 21.69
CA THR A 88 6.65 23.75 22.41
C THR A 88 7.63 24.32 21.39
N THR A 89 7.66 25.64 21.27
CA THR A 89 8.56 26.37 20.38
C THR A 89 8.99 27.68 21.03
N GLN A 90 10.19 28.16 20.69
CA GLN A 90 10.62 29.51 21.06
C GLN A 90 10.19 30.57 20.02
N ALA A 91 9.63 30.13 18.88
CA ALA A 91 9.17 30.99 17.82
C ALA A 91 7.84 31.69 18.16
N LYS A 92 7.69 32.94 17.73
CA LYS A 92 6.39 33.62 17.72
C LYS A 92 5.70 33.38 16.38
N VAL A 93 4.81 32.40 16.35
CA VAL A 93 3.99 32.07 15.17
C VAL A 93 2.65 32.81 15.24
N ASP A 94 2.28 33.44 14.13
CA ASP A 94 0.98 34.10 13.96
C ASP A 94 -0.02 33.12 13.34
N TYR A 95 -0.71 32.35 14.20
CA TYR A 95 -1.62 31.29 13.77
C TYR A 95 -2.78 31.82 12.92
N GLU A 96 -3.26 33.04 13.15
CA GLU A 96 -4.38 33.62 12.39
C GLU A 96 -4.00 33.88 10.93
N LYS A 97 -2.73 34.24 10.68
CA LYS A 97 -2.21 34.38 9.31
C LYS A 97 -1.89 33.06 8.63
N VAL A 98 -1.56 32.02 9.38
CA VAL A 98 -1.25 30.70 8.82
C VAL A 98 -2.53 29.98 8.37
N VAL A 99 -3.64 30.21 9.07
CA VAL A 99 -4.93 29.55 8.81
C VAL A 99 -5.74 30.22 7.69
N ARG A 100 -5.49 31.50 7.39
CA ARG A 100 -6.23 32.31 6.41
C ARG A 100 -5.54 32.38 5.07
#